data_AF-A0A0Q2Z0K3-F1
#
_entry.id   AF-A0A0Q2Z0K3-F1
#
_cell.length_a   1.000
_cell.length_b   1.000
_cell.length_c   1.000
_cell.angle_alpha   90.00
_cell.angle_beta   90.00
_cell.angle_gamma   90.00
#
_symmetry.space_group_name_H-M   'P 1'
#
loop_
_entity.id
_entity.type
_entity.pdbx_description
1 polymer ?
#
loop_
_entity_poly.entity_id
_entity_poly.type
_entity_poly.pdbx_seq_one_letter_code
_entity_poly.pdbx_strand_id
1 'polypeptide(L)'
;MNGLLRPLPLPPARHPDDAVPLAGSATLRFRRVSDAQDVSHPLTALDPAQLHRLSAPRATICGLTLDRPRVMGILNVTPDSFSDGGTLDDVAAAVARAADMARDADILDIGGESTRPGAAYVTPEDEIARTVPVIRAIRAAGITTPISIDTRKAAVAAAALDAGADMVNDVTALRFDPDMAHVVAQAQCPVFLMHSKGDPETMQNGPSYADVTAEVFDHLADSIARAVDAGIARHMIITDPGIGFGKTLDHNLTLLRDLAVFHDLGLPILLGASRKRFIGTITGVDQADQRLPGSLAVALHGVALGVQVLRVHDARQTREAIDMALALNGVSHER
;
A
#
# COMPACT_ATOMS: atom_id res chain seq x y z
N MET A 1 -29.16 3.19 2.31
CA MET A 1 -28.15 3.44 3.36
C MET A 1 -27.09 4.35 2.75
N ASN A 2 -27.02 5.62 3.17
CA ASN A 2 -26.07 6.62 2.63
C ASN A 2 -24.83 6.79 3.52
N GLY A 3 -24.34 5.70 4.13
CA GLY A 3 -23.19 5.71 5.02
C GLY A 3 -22.18 4.63 4.66
N LEU A 4 -20.98 4.74 5.22
CA LEU A 4 -19.87 3.80 5.04
C LEU A 4 -20.31 2.36 5.28
N LEU A 5 -19.95 1.46 4.36
CA LEU A 5 -20.21 0.04 4.49
C LEU A 5 -18.91 -0.73 4.75
N ARG A 6 -18.81 -1.34 5.92
CA ARG A 6 -17.71 -2.24 6.29
C ARG A 6 -18.10 -3.69 6.01
N PRO A 7 -17.60 -4.34 4.95
CA PRO A 7 -17.80 -5.78 4.78
C PRO A 7 -17.21 -6.52 5.98
N LEU A 8 -17.89 -7.59 6.41
CA LEU A 8 -17.46 -8.45 7.52
C LEU A 8 -16.90 -9.75 6.95
N PRO A 9 -15.56 -9.88 6.80
CA PRO A 9 -14.95 -11.06 6.20
C PRO A 9 -15.25 -12.31 7.02
N LEU A 10 -15.55 -13.40 6.33
CA LEU A 10 -15.75 -14.70 6.95
C LEU A 10 -14.42 -15.47 6.96
N PRO A 11 -14.04 -16.08 8.11
CA PRO A 11 -12.95 -17.03 8.11
C PRO A 11 -13.34 -18.22 7.21
N PRO A 12 -12.40 -18.74 6.42
CA PRO A 12 -12.68 -19.80 5.47
C PRO A 12 -12.82 -21.15 6.17
N ALA A 13 -14.08 -21.55 6.32
CA ALA A 13 -14.51 -22.92 6.52
C ALA A 13 -15.96 -23.01 6.04
N ARG A 14 -16.18 -23.60 4.86
CA ARG A 14 -17.49 -23.74 4.21
C ARG A 14 -18.24 -22.41 4.10
N HIS A 15 -17.85 -21.60 3.12
CA HIS A 15 -18.60 -20.41 2.78
C HIS A 15 -20.08 -20.77 2.54
N PRO A 16 -21.01 -20.16 3.27
CA PRO A 16 -22.43 -20.31 2.99
C PRO A 16 -22.74 -19.95 1.53
N ASP A 17 -23.79 -20.53 0.95
CA ASP A 17 -24.18 -20.30 -0.45
C ASP A 17 -24.50 -18.82 -0.75
N ASP A 18 -24.82 -18.02 0.28
CA ASP A 18 -25.12 -16.59 0.17
C ASP A 18 -23.89 -15.68 0.32
N ALA A 19 -22.69 -16.23 0.52
CA ALA A 19 -21.46 -15.46 0.68
C ALA A 19 -20.82 -15.13 -0.68
N VAL A 20 -20.41 -13.87 -0.86
CA VAL A 20 -19.81 -13.37 -2.11
C VAL A 20 -18.32 -13.04 -1.90
N PRO A 21 -17.48 -13.03 -2.95
CA PRO A 21 -16.08 -12.61 -2.88
C PRO A 21 -15.93 -11.23 -2.23
N LEU A 22 -14.97 -11.07 -1.32
CA LEU A 22 -14.56 -9.74 -0.87
C LEU A 22 -13.54 -9.19 -1.87
N ALA A 23 -13.89 -8.12 -2.58
CA ALA A 23 -13.04 -7.47 -3.58
C ALA A 23 -12.48 -8.45 -4.64
N GLY A 24 -13.27 -9.46 -5.01
CA GLY A 24 -12.90 -10.56 -5.91
C GLY A 24 -11.78 -11.47 -5.41
N SER A 25 -11.51 -11.48 -4.10
CA SER A 25 -10.56 -12.40 -3.49
C SER A 25 -10.88 -13.86 -3.85
N ALA A 26 -9.85 -14.66 -4.11
CA ALA A 26 -9.98 -16.09 -4.34
C ALA A 26 -10.49 -16.84 -3.09
N THR A 27 -10.16 -16.36 -1.89
CA THR A 27 -10.40 -17.05 -0.62
C THR A 27 -11.40 -16.39 0.29
N LEU A 28 -11.38 -15.06 0.34
CA LEU A 28 -12.20 -14.32 1.28
C LEU A 28 -13.58 -14.09 0.70
N ARG A 29 -14.56 -14.29 1.57
CA ARG A 29 -15.97 -14.04 1.31
C ARG A 29 -16.56 -13.21 2.43
N PHE A 30 -17.68 -12.56 2.16
CA PHE A 30 -18.50 -11.92 3.16
C PHE A 30 -19.98 -12.12 2.82
N ARG A 31 -20.84 -12.12 3.83
CA ARG A 31 -22.32 -12.21 3.67
C ARG A 31 -23.09 -11.12 4.42
N ARG A 32 -22.34 -10.26 5.11
CA ARG A 32 -22.88 -9.15 5.90
C ARG A 32 -21.94 -7.96 5.80
N VAL A 33 -22.53 -6.79 5.93
CA VAL A 33 -21.80 -5.54 6.13
C VAL A 33 -22.21 -4.94 7.47
N SER A 34 -21.40 -4.04 7.98
CA SER A 34 -21.72 -3.14 9.09
C SER A 34 -21.83 -1.73 8.53
N ASP A 35 -22.81 -0.95 8.97
CA ASP A 35 -22.85 0.49 8.69
C ASP A 35 -21.98 1.29 9.69
N ALA A 36 -21.98 2.61 9.55
CA ALA A 36 -21.25 3.54 10.41
C ALA A 36 -21.78 3.60 11.87
N GLN A 37 -22.92 2.99 12.18
CA GLN A 37 -23.46 2.84 13.53
C GLN A 37 -23.18 1.45 14.10
N ASP A 38 -22.28 0.69 13.48
CA ASP A 38 -21.95 -0.70 13.79
C ASP A 38 -23.16 -1.67 13.67
N VAL A 39 -24.21 -1.27 12.95
CA VAL A 39 -25.37 -2.14 12.73
C VAL A 39 -25.08 -3.08 11.57
N SER A 40 -25.26 -4.38 11.79
CA SER A 40 -24.99 -5.39 10.79
C SER A 40 -26.18 -5.66 9.88
N HIS A 41 -25.97 -5.59 8.56
CA HIS A 41 -26.97 -5.79 7.52
C HIS A 41 -26.64 -7.00 6.63
N PRO A 42 -27.65 -7.78 6.17
CA PRO A 42 -27.45 -8.81 5.15
C PRO A 42 -27.18 -8.18 3.78
N LEU A 43 -26.57 -8.93 2.85
CA LEU A 43 -26.29 -8.44 1.49
C LEU A 43 -27.56 -8.02 0.72
N THR A 44 -28.71 -8.62 1.03
CA THR A 44 -30.00 -8.26 0.42
C THR A 44 -30.48 -6.84 0.75
N ALA A 45 -29.86 -6.18 1.75
CA ALA A 45 -30.15 -4.79 2.08
C ALA A 45 -29.33 -3.79 1.24
N LEU A 46 -28.35 -4.25 0.47
CA LEU A 46 -27.51 -3.42 -0.38
C LEU A 46 -28.12 -3.30 -1.77
N ASP A 47 -27.97 -2.13 -2.38
CA ASP A 47 -28.24 -1.99 -3.81
C ASP A 47 -27.15 -2.71 -4.66
N PRO A 48 -27.43 -2.99 -5.94
CA PRO A 48 -26.47 -3.68 -6.81
C PRO A 48 -25.11 -2.96 -6.95
N ALA A 49 -25.08 -1.63 -6.89
CA ALA A 49 -23.84 -0.86 -7.01
C ALA A 49 -22.98 -0.95 -5.75
N GLN A 50 -23.62 -0.93 -4.57
CA GLN A 50 -22.97 -1.17 -3.28
C GLN A 50 -22.37 -2.57 -3.21
N LEU A 51 -23.16 -3.59 -3.58
CA LEU A 51 -22.67 -4.97 -3.59
C LEU A 51 -21.53 -5.15 -4.59
N HIS A 52 -21.65 -4.61 -5.80
CA HIS A 52 -20.61 -4.68 -6.82
C HIS A 52 -19.31 -4.02 -6.33
N ARG A 53 -19.39 -2.84 -5.74
CA ARG A 53 -18.23 -2.11 -5.21
C ARG A 53 -17.44 -2.90 -4.17
N LEU A 54 -18.13 -3.63 -3.29
CA LEU A 54 -17.51 -4.44 -2.25
C LEU A 54 -17.04 -5.82 -2.72
N SER A 55 -17.67 -6.38 -3.77
CA SER A 55 -17.43 -7.77 -4.18
C SER A 55 -16.67 -7.97 -5.48
N ALA A 56 -16.68 -6.98 -6.38
CA ALA A 56 -16.07 -7.10 -7.69
C ALA A 56 -14.55 -7.29 -7.60
N PRO A 57 -13.95 -8.08 -8.53
CA PRO A 57 -12.50 -8.15 -8.68
C PRO A 57 -11.88 -6.77 -8.84
N ARG A 58 -10.79 -6.54 -8.10
CA ARG A 58 -9.95 -5.38 -8.30
C ARG A 58 -9.17 -5.52 -9.62
N ALA A 59 -8.96 -4.39 -10.30
CA ALA A 59 -8.29 -4.36 -11.59
C ALA A 59 -6.85 -4.91 -11.49
N THR A 60 -6.39 -5.53 -12.58
CA THR A 60 -5.01 -6.02 -12.70
C THR A 60 -4.06 -4.82 -12.85
N ILE A 61 -2.94 -4.82 -12.13
CA ILE A 61 -1.92 -3.76 -12.20
C ILE A 61 -0.59 -4.36 -12.63
N CYS A 62 0.03 -3.83 -13.70
CA CYS A 62 1.30 -4.35 -14.25
C CYS A 62 1.32 -5.88 -14.44
N GLY A 63 0.21 -6.46 -14.90
CA GLY A 63 0.06 -7.93 -15.09
C GLY A 63 -0.24 -8.73 -13.81
N LEU A 64 -0.33 -8.09 -12.65
CA LEU A 64 -0.61 -8.73 -11.37
C LEU A 64 -2.13 -8.71 -11.07
N THR A 65 -2.76 -9.89 -11.00
CA THR A 65 -4.14 -10.01 -10.50
C THR A 65 -4.19 -9.68 -9.00
N LEU A 66 -5.28 -9.09 -8.53
CA LEU A 66 -5.43 -8.69 -7.12
C LEU A 66 -6.47 -9.55 -6.37
N ASP A 67 -6.66 -10.78 -6.82
CA ASP A 67 -7.48 -11.83 -6.18
C ASP A 67 -6.76 -12.54 -5.01
N ARG A 68 -5.45 -12.31 -4.88
CA ARG A 68 -4.62 -12.72 -3.73
C ARG A 68 -3.76 -11.55 -3.22
N PRO A 69 -3.30 -11.57 -1.95
CA PRO A 69 -2.37 -10.58 -1.45
C PRO A 69 -1.06 -10.57 -2.26
N ARG A 70 -0.60 -9.35 -2.56
CA ARG A 70 0.66 -9.05 -3.24
C ARG A 70 1.66 -8.47 -2.25
N VAL A 71 2.91 -8.86 -2.39
CA VAL A 71 4.01 -8.37 -1.56
C VAL A 71 4.76 -7.28 -2.31
N MET A 72 4.78 -6.08 -1.74
CA MET A 72 5.57 -4.95 -2.23
C MET A 72 6.79 -4.78 -1.33
N GLY A 73 7.97 -5.09 -1.85
CA GLY A 73 9.22 -5.04 -1.09
C GLY A 73 9.87 -3.65 -1.14
N ILE A 74 10.27 -3.12 0.01
CA ILE A 74 10.87 -1.78 0.13
C ILE A 74 12.38 -1.84 -0.14
N LEU A 75 12.83 -1.09 -1.15
CA LEU A 75 14.24 -0.87 -1.49
C LEU A 75 14.59 0.62 -1.38
N ASN A 76 14.97 1.05 -0.18
CA ASN A 76 15.45 2.42 0.03
C ASN A 76 16.87 2.60 -0.53
N VAL A 77 17.09 3.70 -1.25
CA VAL A 77 18.36 4.14 -1.86
C VAL A 77 18.85 5.47 -1.27
N THR A 78 18.84 5.57 0.06
CA THR A 78 19.23 6.78 0.83
C THR A 78 20.70 6.77 1.26
N PRO A 79 21.32 7.95 1.53
CA PRO A 79 22.74 8.04 1.94
C PRO A 79 23.11 7.29 3.21
N ASP A 80 22.19 7.21 4.17
CA ASP A 80 22.39 6.41 5.40
C ASP A 80 22.53 4.90 5.12
N SER A 81 22.22 4.48 3.89
CA SER A 81 22.44 3.14 3.34
C SER A 81 23.49 3.09 2.23
N PHE A 82 23.96 4.25 1.74
CA PHE A 82 24.83 4.42 0.56
C PHE A 82 25.59 5.75 0.64
N SER A 83 26.76 5.78 1.28
CA SER A 83 27.54 7.01 1.51
C SER A 83 27.80 7.82 0.22
N ASP A 84 27.50 9.12 0.25
CA ASP A 84 27.90 10.17 -0.70
C ASP A 84 27.76 9.84 -2.20
N GLY A 85 26.52 9.85 -2.71
CA GLY A 85 26.27 10.00 -4.15
C GLY A 85 26.30 8.71 -4.98
N GLY A 86 26.04 7.57 -4.36
CA GLY A 86 25.79 6.30 -5.04
C GLY A 86 26.97 5.87 -5.91
N THR A 87 28.02 5.36 -5.27
CA THR A 87 29.12 4.71 -5.98
C THR A 87 28.60 3.56 -6.86
N LEU A 88 29.40 3.11 -7.83
CA LEU A 88 29.05 1.92 -8.62
C LEU A 88 28.80 0.70 -7.72
N ASP A 89 29.49 0.62 -6.59
CA ASP A 89 29.31 -0.42 -5.59
C ASP A 89 27.94 -0.34 -4.90
N ASP A 90 27.46 0.88 -4.65
CA ASP A 90 26.13 1.14 -4.09
C ASP A 90 25.01 0.69 -5.05
N VAL A 91 25.15 1.00 -6.34
CA VAL A 91 24.21 0.55 -7.38
C VAL A 91 24.23 -0.97 -7.52
N ALA A 92 25.42 -1.58 -7.56
CA ALA A 92 25.55 -3.03 -7.65
C ALA A 92 24.91 -3.73 -6.43
N ALA A 93 25.11 -3.19 -5.23
CA ALA A 93 24.48 -3.69 -4.01
C ALA A 93 22.94 -3.53 -4.05
N ALA A 94 22.43 -2.41 -4.56
CA ALA A 94 20.99 -2.21 -4.74
C ALA A 94 20.39 -3.22 -5.74
N VAL A 95 21.07 -3.50 -6.87
CA VAL A 95 20.65 -4.51 -7.84
C VAL A 95 20.66 -5.92 -7.23
N ALA A 96 21.69 -6.27 -6.46
CA ALA A 96 21.74 -7.56 -5.78
C ALA A 96 20.59 -7.74 -4.77
N ARG A 97 20.28 -6.68 -4.01
CA ARG A 97 19.13 -6.67 -3.08
C ARG A 97 17.81 -6.76 -3.83
N ALA A 98 17.65 -6.05 -4.95
CA ALA A 98 16.47 -6.14 -5.80
C ALA A 98 16.28 -7.55 -6.36
N ALA A 99 17.35 -8.20 -6.82
CA ALA A 99 17.33 -9.55 -7.36
C ALA A 99 16.92 -10.60 -6.31
N ASP A 100 17.41 -10.46 -5.08
CA ASP A 100 17.02 -11.35 -3.98
C ASP A 100 15.56 -11.11 -3.58
N MET A 101 15.17 -9.85 -3.40
CA MET A 101 13.80 -9.46 -3.04
C MET A 101 12.76 -9.87 -4.10
N ALA A 102 13.11 -9.79 -5.39
CA ALA A 102 12.25 -10.16 -6.52
C ALA A 102 11.85 -11.64 -6.54
N ARG A 103 12.51 -12.50 -5.74
CA ARG A 103 12.10 -13.91 -5.58
C ARG A 103 10.81 -14.07 -4.79
N ASP A 104 10.53 -13.13 -3.88
CA ASP A 104 9.42 -13.23 -2.92
C ASP A 104 8.42 -12.06 -3.04
N ALA A 105 8.89 -10.90 -3.51
CA ALA A 105 8.09 -9.71 -3.78
C ALA A 105 7.47 -9.73 -5.18
N ASP A 106 6.19 -9.37 -5.26
CA ASP A 106 5.48 -9.13 -6.53
C ASP A 106 5.77 -7.73 -7.10
N ILE A 107 6.17 -6.76 -6.25
CA ILE A 107 6.48 -5.37 -6.62
C ILE A 107 7.74 -4.92 -5.85
N LEU A 108 8.64 -4.20 -6.50
CA LEU A 108 9.78 -3.52 -5.86
C LEU A 108 9.46 -2.03 -5.71
N ASP A 109 9.54 -1.50 -4.50
CA ASP A 109 9.28 -0.08 -4.23
C ASP A 109 10.59 0.65 -3.90
N ILE A 110 11.00 1.54 -4.80
CA ILE A 110 12.29 2.23 -4.74
C ILE A 110 12.07 3.65 -4.22
N GLY A 111 12.75 4.01 -3.14
CA GLY A 111 12.63 5.34 -2.52
C GLY A 111 13.99 6.02 -2.31
N GLY A 112 14.15 7.23 -2.83
CA GLY A 112 15.36 8.06 -2.68
C GLY A 112 15.31 9.10 -1.56
N GLU A 113 14.11 9.34 -1.01
CA GLU A 113 13.83 10.23 0.11
C GLU A 113 13.21 9.42 1.27
N SER A 114 13.72 9.61 2.49
CA SER A 114 13.08 9.05 3.67
C SER A 114 11.84 9.87 4.01
N THR A 115 10.67 9.24 4.05
CA THR A 115 9.41 9.87 4.46
C THR A 115 9.12 9.67 5.96
N ARG A 116 10.14 9.22 6.73
CA ARG A 116 10.03 9.04 8.19
C ARG A 116 9.88 10.40 8.89
N PRO A 117 9.19 10.45 10.05
CA PRO A 117 9.10 11.67 10.84
C PRO A 117 10.48 12.27 11.15
N GLY A 118 10.66 13.57 10.83
CA GLY A 118 11.91 14.30 11.05
C GLY A 118 13.00 14.07 10.01
N ALA A 119 12.72 13.39 8.90
CA ALA A 119 13.66 13.25 7.80
C ALA A 119 13.88 14.58 7.06
N ALA A 120 15.12 14.85 6.65
CA ALA A 120 15.47 16.03 5.88
C ALA A 120 14.90 15.95 4.44
N TYR A 121 14.50 17.10 3.93
CA TYR A 121 14.08 17.25 2.53
C TYR A 121 15.25 16.94 1.58
N VAL A 122 14.96 16.17 0.53
CA VAL A 122 15.91 15.88 -0.57
C VAL A 122 15.44 16.61 -1.81
N THR A 123 16.34 17.30 -2.53
CA THR A 123 15.98 17.99 -3.78
C THR A 123 15.57 16.98 -4.86
N PRO A 124 14.73 17.36 -5.85
CA PRO A 124 14.42 16.50 -6.98
C PRO A 124 15.68 15.95 -7.68
N GLU A 125 16.71 16.78 -7.86
CA GLU A 125 17.96 16.41 -8.53
C GLU A 125 18.70 15.31 -7.76
N ASP A 126 18.82 15.44 -6.44
CA ASP A 126 19.50 14.45 -5.59
C ASP A 126 18.70 13.14 -5.52
N GLU A 127 17.37 13.22 -5.47
CA GLU A 127 16.51 12.04 -5.46
C GLU A 127 16.54 11.29 -6.80
N ILE A 128 16.57 12.01 -7.91
CA ILE A 128 16.78 11.46 -9.27
C ILE A 128 18.15 10.77 -9.35
N ALA A 129 19.22 11.44 -8.89
CA ALA A 129 20.56 10.90 -8.90
C ALA A 129 20.70 9.60 -8.09
N ARG A 130 19.89 9.43 -7.03
CA ARG A 130 19.84 8.19 -6.24
C ARG A 130 19.03 7.08 -6.88
N THR A 131 17.87 7.40 -7.47
CA THR A 131 16.87 6.41 -7.88
C THR A 131 17.04 5.94 -9.33
N VAL A 132 17.28 6.85 -10.27
CA VAL A 132 17.34 6.54 -11.71
C VAL A 132 18.45 5.55 -12.06
N PRO A 133 19.70 5.69 -11.57
CA PRO A 133 20.75 4.71 -11.87
C PRO A 133 20.39 3.30 -11.40
N VAL A 134 19.77 3.19 -10.22
CA VAL A 134 19.35 1.90 -9.65
C VAL A 134 18.23 1.28 -10.48
N ILE A 135 17.20 2.04 -10.85
CA ILE A 135 16.10 1.54 -11.70
C ILE A 135 16.65 1.01 -13.04
N ARG A 136 17.51 1.79 -13.71
CA ARG A 136 18.13 1.38 -14.97
C ARG A 136 18.97 0.12 -14.82
N ALA A 137 19.76 0.02 -13.75
CA ALA A 137 20.61 -1.13 -13.50
C ALA A 137 19.79 -2.40 -13.18
N ILE A 138 18.69 -2.28 -12.44
CA ILE A 138 17.74 -3.38 -12.17
C ILE A 138 17.15 -3.90 -13.50
N ARG A 139 16.72 -3.00 -14.39
CA ARG A 139 16.22 -3.38 -15.72
C ARG A 139 17.30 -3.99 -16.60
N ALA A 140 18.50 -3.42 -16.62
CA ALA A 140 19.63 -3.96 -17.37
C ALA A 140 20.07 -5.35 -16.89
N ALA A 141 19.85 -5.67 -15.61
CA ALA A 141 20.07 -7.00 -15.05
C ALA A 141 18.97 -8.03 -15.41
N GLY A 142 17.95 -7.63 -16.18
CA GLY A 142 16.87 -8.51 -16.63
C GLY A 142 15.78 -8.76 -15.58
N ILE A 143 15.73 -7.96 -14.51
CA ILE A 143 14.70 -8.09 -13.48
C ILE A 143 13.38 -7.47 -14.00
N THR A 144 12.38 -8.32 -14.22
CA THR A 144 11.08 -7.94 -14.79
C THR A 144 10.01 -7.66 -13.75
N THR A 145 10.29 -7.88 -12.46
CA THR A 145 9.36 -7.53 -11.37
C THR A 145 8.93 -6.05 -11.50
N PRO A 146 7.63 -5.74 -11.38
CA PRO A 146 7.16 -4.37 -11.43
C PRO A 146 7.87 -3.45 -10.43
N ILE A 147 8.23 -2.24 -10.87
CA ILE A 147 8.94 -1.24 -10.08
C ILE A 147 8.00 -0.07 -9.79
N SER A 148 7.82 0.24 -8.52
CA SER A 148 7.20 1.46 -8.03
C SER A 148 8.27 2.46 -7.60
N ILE A 149 8.08 3.74 -7.93
CA ILE A 149 8.87 4.85 -7.37
C ILE A 149 8.12 5.48 -6.19
N ASP A 150 8.67 5.41 -4.98
CA ASP A 150 8.17 6.09 -3.78
C ASP A 150 8.68 7.54 -3.77
N THR A 151 7.85 8.44 -4.30
CA THR A 151 8.17 9.86 -4.39
C THR A 151 6.92 10.72 -4.38
N ARG A 152 7.08 11.95 -3.86
CA ARG A 152 6.05 13.00 -3.86
C ARG A 152 6.32 14.08 -4.91
N LYS A 153 7.37 13.94 -5.72
CA LYS A 153 7.88 14.98 -6.64
C LYS A 153 7.69 14.55 -8.08
N ALA A 154 7.00 15.37 -8.88
CA ALA A 154 6.62 15.03 -10.25
C ALA A 154 7.83 14.80 -11.15
N ALA A 155 8.87 15.63 -11.01
CA ALA A 155 10.12 15.47 -11.76
C ALA A 155 10.84 14.13 -11.48
N VAL A 156 10.81 13.66 -10.22
CA VAL A 156 11.39 12.36 -9.84
C VAL A 156 10.55 11.23 -10.43
N ALA A 157 9.22 11.32 -10.33
CA ALA A 157 8.32 10.32 -10.90
C ALA A 157 8.52 10.19 -12.42
N ALA A 158 8.55 11.31 -13.15
CA ALA A 158 8.79 11.32 -14.60
C ALA A 158 10.14 10.67 -14.97
N ALA A 159 11.22 11.06 -14.29
CA ALA A 159 12.55 10.51 -14.56
C ALA A 159 12.65 9.02 -14.22
N ALA A 160 11.97 8.56 -13.16
CA ALA A 160 11.91 7.16 -12.77
C ALA A 160 11.11 6.31 -13.78
N LEU A 161 9.97 6.81 -14.27
CA LEU A 161 9.17 6.17 -15.32
C LEU A 161 9.99 6.05 -16.62
N ASP A 162 10.67 7.11 -17.05
CA ASP A 162 11.59 7.09 -18.20
C ASP A 162 12.75 6.10 -18.00
N ALA A 163 13.18 5.87 -16.76
CA ALA A 163 14.21 4.91 -16.41
C ALA A 163 13.72 3.44 -16.42
N GLY A 164 12.40 3.23 -16.44
CA GLY A 164 11.77 1.91 -16.47
C GLY A 164 11.01 1.52 -15.20
N ALA A 165 10.62 2.47 -14.35
CA ALA A 165 9.60 2.23 -13.34
C ALA A 165 8.21 2.05 -14.00
N ASP A 166 7.32 1.30 -13.36
CA ASP A 166 5.98 0.99 -13.88
C ASP A 166 4.85 1.65 -13.09
N MET A 167 5.12 2.14 -11.88
CA MET A 167 4.12 2.67 -10.95
C MET A 167 4.66 3.86 -10.17
N VAL A 168 3.77 4.71 -9.67
CA VAL A 168 4.10 5.81 -8.75
C VAL A 168 3.46 5.56 -7.39
N ASN A 169 4.23 5.66 -6.31
CA ASN A 169 3.72 5.64 -4.94
C ASN A 169 3.87 7.02 -4.31
N ASP A 170 2.77 7.77 -4.21
CA ASP A 170 2.75 9.13 -3.67
C ASP A 170 2.08 9.16 -2.29
N VAL A 171 2.93 9.28 -1.27
CA VAL A 171 2.53 9.39 0.15
C VAL A 171 1.70 10.65 0.47
N THR A 172 1.60 11.59 -0.46
CA THR A 172 0.84 12.84 -0.32
C THR A 172 -0.45 12.84 -1.13
N ALA A 173 -0.73 11.77 -1.88
CA ALA A 173 -1.91 11.62 -2.70
C ALA A 173 -2.18 12.83 -3.61
N LEU A 174 -1.15 13.18 -4.41
CA LEU A 174 -1.13 14.24 -5.43
C LEU A 174 -1.23 15.66 -4.88
N ARG A 175 -0.95 15.87 -3.59
CA ARG A 175 -1.07 17.20 -2.96
C ARG A 175 0.24 17.95 -2.84
N PHE A 176 1.38 17.28 -2.83
CA PHE A 176 2.66 17.96 -2.66
C PHE A 176 3.10 18.69 -3.92
N ASP A 177 3.15 17.98 -5.04
CA ASP A 177 3.55 18.53 -6.33
C ASP A 177 2.34 18.60 -7.27
N PRO A 178 1.93 19.81 -7.72
CA PRO A 178 0.73 19.98 -8.55
C PRO A 178 0.85 19.29 -9.92
N ASP A 179 2.06 19.03 -10.40
CA ASP A 179 2.28 18.39 -11.71
C ASP A 179 2.23 16.85 -11.62
N MET A 180 2.24 16.27 -10.41
CA MET A 180 2.29 14.81 -10.22
C MET A 180 1.11 14.11 -10.89
N ALA A 181 -0.09 14.66 -10.76
CA ALA A 181 -1.29 14.07 -11.35
C ALA A 181 -1.20 14.02 -12.89
N HIS A 182 -0.61 15.05 -13.50
CA HIS A 182 -0.40 15.12 -14.94
C HIS A 182 0.62 14.10 -15.42
N VAL A 183 1.75 13.97 -14.72
CA VAL A 183 2.79 12.98 -15.02
C VAL A 183 2.22 11.56 -15.01
N VAL A 184 1.46 11.20 -13.96
CA VAL A 184 0.83 9.87 -13.85
C VAL A 184 -0.22 9.66 -14.95
N ALA A 185 -1.05 10.67 -15.25
CA ALA A 185 -2.07 10.57 -16.29
C ALA A 185 -1.45 10.38 -17.68
N GLN A 186 -0.36 11.10 -17.98
CA GLN A 186 0.37 10.97 -19.26
C GLN A 186 1.05 9.60 -19.39
N ALA A 187 1.65 9.10 -18.30
CA ALA A 187 2.29 7.79 -18.29
C ALA A 187 1.31 6.61 -18.32
N GLN A 188 0.03 6.86 -18.00
CA GLN A 188 -1.03 5.86 -17.91
C GLN A 188 -0.67 4.69 -16.97
N CYS A 189 0.07 4.98 -15.89
CA CYS A 189 0.58 3.99 -14.96
C CYS A 189 -0.26 3.89 -13.67
N PRO A 190 -0.20 2.76 -12.93
CA PRO A 190 -0.78 2.67 -11.59
C PRO A 190 -0.20 3.69 -10.61
N VAL A 191 -1.04 4.17 -9.69
CA VAL A 191 -0.65 5.10 -8.63
C VAL A 191 -1.20 4.70 -7.26
N PHE A 192 -0.34 4.72 -6.25
CA PHE A 192 -0.73 4.58 -4.85
C PHE A 192 -0.98 5.96 -4.24
N LEU A 193 -2.19 6.17 -3.70
CA LEU A 193 -2.61 7.40 -3.05
C LEU A 193 -2.75 7.14 -1.54
N MET A 194 -1.84 7.73 -0.76
CA MET A 194 -1.85 7.55 0.69
C MET A 194 -2.47 8.74 1.44
N HIS A 195 -3.24 8.44 2.48
CA HIS A 195 -3.59 9.46 3.46
C HIS A 195 -2.39 9.82 4.35
N SER A 196 -2.07 11.11 4.38
CA SER A 196 -1.14 11.74 5.32
C SER A 196 -1.73 13.05 5.83
N LYS A 197 -1.50 13.37 7.11
CA LYS A 197 -1.93 14.62 7.75
C LYS A 197 -0.71 15.40 8.24
N GLY A 198 -0.52 16.60 7.72
CA GLY A 198 0.67 17.42 7.96
C GLY A 198 1.90 16.97 7.15
N ASP A 199 2.95 17.78 7.17
CA ASP A 199 4.22 17.47 6.53
C ASP A 199 5.01 16.42 7.33
N PRO A 200 5.87 15.59 6.70
CA PRO A 200 6.65 14.59 7.43
C PRO A 200 7.45 15.13 8.63
N GLU A 201 7.90 16.38 8.56
CA GLU A 201 8.62 17.06 9.63
C GLU A 201 7.73 17.37 10.85
N THR A 202 6.45 17.67 10.65
CA THR A 202 5.53 18.19 11.69
C THR A 202 4.33 17.30 11.97
N MET A 203 4.07 16.26 11.16
CA MET A 203 2.85 15.44 11.22
C MET A 203 2.60 14.76 12.57
N GLN A 204 3.64 14.55 13.38
CA GLN A 204 3.52 13.94 14.70
C GLN A 204 3.20 14.95 15.82
N ASN A 205 3.13 16.25 15.52
CA ASN A 205 2.88 17.31 16.49
C ASN A 205 1.38 17.46 16.75
N GLY A 206 0.86 16.63 17.66
CA GLY A 206 -0.53 16.70 18.13
C GLY A 206 -1.59 16.40 17.06
N PRO A 207 -1.49 15.30 16.28
CA PRO A 207 -2.51 14.96 15.30
C PRO A 207 -3.84 14.66 16.00
N SER A 208 -4.89 15.39 15.64
CA SER A 208 -6.25 15.23 16.17
C SER A 208 -7.21 14.82 15.05
N TYR A 209 -8.11 13.89 15.35
CA TYR A 209 -9.22 13.48 14.50
C TYR A 209 -10.47 13.37 15.40
N ALA A 210 -11.63 13.78 14.90
CA ALA A 210 -12.90 13.49 15.55
C ALA A 210 -13.28 12.03 15.33
N ASP A 211 -13.12 11.55 14.09
CA ASP A 211 -13.23 10.16 13.69
C ASP A 211 -12.15 9.87 12.64
N VAL A 212 -11.10 9.18 13.05
CA VAL A 212 -9.96 8.90 12.15
C VAL A 212 -10.37 8.03 10.95
N THR A 213 -11.33 7.11 11.13
CA THR A 213 -11.73 6.20 10.07
C THR A 213 -12.52 6.97 9.01
N ALA A 214 -13.51 7.77 9.42
CA ALA A 214 -14.30 8.60 8.51
C ALA A 214 -13.44 9.66 7.81
N GLU A 215 -12.61 10.40 8.55
CA GLU A 215 -11.76 11.46 7.96
C GLU A 215 -10.74 10.89 6.95
N VAL A 216 -10.15 9.73 7.23
CA VAL A 216 -9.23 9.07 6.28
C VAL A 216 -9.97 8.58 5.05
N PHE A 217 -11.20 8.06 5.20
CA PHE A 217 -12.02 7.62 4.08
C PHE A 217 -12.37 8.79 3.15
N ASP A 218 -12.92 9.88 3.70
CA ASP A 218 -13.33 11.05 2.93
C ASP A 218 -12.14 11.66 2.19
N HIS A 219 -10.99 11.75 2.86
CA HIS A 219 -9.75 12.21 2.25
C HIS A 219 -9.31 11.36 1.05
N LEU A 220 -9.39 10.03 1.17
CA LEU A 220 -9.04 9.13 0.07
C LEU A 220 -10.07 9.27 -1.06
N ALA A 221 -11.36 9.40 -0.75
CA ALA A 221 -12.41 9.67 -1.74
C ALA A 221 -12.13 10.96 -2.53
N ASP A 222 -11.77 12.04 -1.85
CA ASP A 222 -11.38 13.30 -2.48
C ASP A 222 -10.11 13.15 -3.33
N SER A 223 -9.14 12.38 -2.85
CA SER A 223 -7.88 12.12 -3.58
C SER A 223 -8.12 11.34 -4.86
N ILE A 224 -9.03 10.37 -4.81
CA ILE A 224 -9.46 9.61 -5.99
C ILE A 224 -10.19 10.53 -6.98
N ALA A 225 -11.07 11.42 -6.51
CA ALA A 225 -11.76 12.38 -7.37
C ALA A 225 -10.75 13.29 -8.09
N ARG A 226 -9.79 13.89 -7.36
CA ARG A 226 -8.71 14.69 -7.95
C ARG A 226 -7.91 13.93 -8.99
N ALA A 227 -7.56 12.69 -8.72
CA ALA A 227 -6.81 11.85 -9.67
C ALA A 227 -7.61 11.59 -10.96
N VAL A 228 -8.89 11.26 -10.84
CA VAL A 228 -9.78 11.02 -11.99
C VAL A 228 -10.00 12.30 -12.80
N ASP A 229 -10.22 13.44 -12.14
CA ASP A 229 -10.39 14.74 -12.80
C ASP A 229 -9.13 15.17 -13.56
N ALA A 230 -7.94 14.78 -13.09
CA ALA A 230 -6.67 14.98 -13.77
C ALA A 230 -6.42 14.00 -14.94
N GLY A 231 -7.32 13.03 -15.16
CA GLY A 231 -7.25 12.07 -16.26
C GLY A 231 -6.65 10.70 -15.89
N ILE A 232 -6.35 10.43 -14.62
CA ILE A 232 -5.88 9.12 -14.17
C ILE A 232 -7.06 8.15 -14.19
N ALA A 233 -6.94 7.05 -14.94
CA ALA A 233 -8.01 6.07 -15.00
C ALA A 233 -8.27 5.47 -13.62
N ARG A 234 -9.54 5.45 -13.16
CA ARG A 234 -9.91 4.98 -11.81
C ARG A 234 -9.33 3.61 -11.47
N HIS A 235 -9.29 2.68 -12.43
CA HIS A 235 -8.80 1.32 -12.23
C HIS A 235 -7.27 1.23 -12.04
N MET A 236 -6.53 2.32 -12.23
CA MET A 236 -5.09 2.44 -11.97
C MET A 236 -4.79 2.97 -10.55
N ILE A 237 -5.81 3.31 -9.76
CA ILE A 237 -5.63 3.89 -8.43
C ILE A 237 -5.67 2.81 -7.36
N ILE A 238 -4.71 2.85 -6.43
CA ILE A 238 -4.65 2.05 -5.21
C ILE A 238 -4.64 3.00 -4.01
N THR A 239 -5.37 2.66 -2.94
CA THR A 239 -5.49 3.52 -1.75
C THR A 239 -4.67 2.99 -0.57
N ASP A 240 -4.01 3.87 0.19
CA ASP A 240 -3.32 3.53 1.44
C ASP A 240 -3.86 4.39 2.60
N PRO A 241 -4.46 3.81 3.66
CA PRO A 241 -4.88 4.54 4.88
C PRO A 241 -3.73 5.24 5.62
N GLY A 242 -2.49 4.86 5.28
CA GLY A 242 -1.26 5.57 5.59
C GLY A 242 -0.88 5.47 7.05
N ILE A 243 -0.79 4.25 7.61
CA ILE A 243 -0.67 3.95 9.06
C ILE A 243 0.17 4.98 9.84
N GLY A 244 1.45 4.86 10.18
CA GLY A 244 2.13 5.87 11.02
C GLY A 244 2.26 7.35 10.56
N PHE A 245 1.49 7.84 9.58
CA PHE A 245 1.59 9.21 9.03
C PHE A 245 0.51 10.14 9.59
N GLY A 246 0.91 10.98 10.56
CA GLY A 246 0.03 11.95 11.20
C GLY A 246 -1.02 11.32 12.11
N LYS A 247 -0.66 10.26 12.86
CA LYS A 247 -1.60 9.43 13.64
C LYS A 247 -0.98 9.00 14.97
N THR A 248 -1.77 9.04 16.04
CA THR A 248 -1.41 8.50 17.37
C THR A 248 -1.42 6.97 17.34
N LEU A 249 -0.97 6.33 18.43
CA LEU A 249 -1.08 4.89 18.60
C LEU A 249 -2.54 4.41 18.43
N ASP A 250 -3.48 5.07 19.10
CA ASP A 250 -4.90 4.71 19.08
C ASP A 250 -5.53 4.90 17.70
N HIS A 251 -5.14 5.96 16.98
CA HIS A 251 -5.55 6.17 15.60
C HIS A 251 -5.07 5.04 14.68
N ASN A 252 -3.81 4.63 14.80
CA ASN A 252 -3.27 3.50 14.03
C ASN A 252 -4.02 2.20 14.32
N LEU A 253 -4.29 1.90 15.59
CA LEU A 253 -5.02 0.69 15.98
C LEU A 253 -6.47 0.72 15.51
N THR A 254 -7.13 1.88 15.53
CA THR A 254 -8.49 2.05 15.02
C THR A 254 -8.55 1.79 13.53
N LEU A 255 -7.67 2.41 12.74
CA LEU A 255 -7.60 2.14 11.30
C LEU A 255 -7.27 0.69 10.97
N LEU A 256 -6.38 0.04 11.73
CA LEU A 256 -6.09 -1.38 11.54
C LEU A 256 -7.32 -2.25 11.79
N ARG A 257 -8.14 -1.96 12.81
CA ARG A 257 -9.41 -2.66 13.05
C ARG A 257 -10.43 -2.42 11.94
N ASP A 258 -10.46 -1.21 11.39
CA ASP A 258 -11.45 -0.79 10.41
C ASP A 258 -11.01 -0.96 8.95
N LEU A 259 -9.85 -1.56 8.66
CA LEU A 259 -9.30 -1.65 7.29
C LEU A 259 -10.31 -2.10 6.22
N ALA A 260 -11.22 -3.01 6.58
CA ALA A 260 -12.23 -3.51 5.65
C ALA A 260 -13.18 -2.41 5.12
N VAL A 261 -13.38 -1.31 5.85
CA VAL A 261 -14.24 -0.19 5.41
C VAL A 261 -13.74 0.47 4.14
N PHE A 262 -12.42 0.48 3.90
CA PHE A 262 -11.83 1.12 2.72
C PHE A 262 -12.15 0.37 1.41
N HIS A 263 -12.67 -0.87 1.49
CA HIS A 263 -13.22 -1.55 0.30
C HIS A 263 -14.43 -0.82 -0.26
N ASP A 264 -15.09 0.01 0.54
CA ASP A 264 -16.21 0.83 0.11
C ASP A 264 -15.81 2.00 -0.80
N LEU A 265 -14.50 2.24 -0.99
CA LEU A 265 -13.97 3.07 -2.08
C LEU A 265 -13.99 2.34 -3.44
N GLY A 266 -14.20 1.02 -3.45
CA GLY A 266 -14.22 0.21 -4.68
C GLY A 266 -12.86 0.03 -5.36
N LEU A 267 -11.77 0.30 -4.64
CA LEU A 267 -10.39 0.24 -5.14
C LEU A 267 -9.55 -0.73 -4.30
N PRO A 268 -8.38 -1.17 -4.82
CA PRO A 268 -7.45 -1.97 -4.03
C PRO A 268 -6.86 -1.14 -2.88
N ILE A 269 -6.50 -1.84 -1.80
CA ILE A 269 -5.90 -1.26 -0.60
C ILE A 269 -4.44 -1.72 -0.52
N LEU A 270 -3.55 -0.76 -0.24
CA LEU A 270 -2.19 -1.01 0.22
C LEU A 270 -2.11 -0.82 1.74
N LEU A 271 -1.38 -1.70 2.43
CA LEU A 271 -1.06 -1.56 3.85
C LEU A 271 0.46 -1.46 4.06
N GLY A 272 0.93 -0.26 4.38
CA GLY A 272 2.30 -0.01 4.82
C GLY A 272 2.40 0.09 6.35
N ALA A 273 2.64 -1.03 7.03
CA ALA A 273 2.79 -1.07 8.51
C ALA A 273 4.11 -1.68 9.01
N SER A 274 4.90 -2.27 8.11
CA SER A 274 6.14 -2.98 8.44
C SER A 274 7.12 -2.12 9.24
N ARG A 275 7.58 -2.67 10.37
CA ARG A 275 8.56 -2.09 11.29
C ARG A 275 8.19 -0.72 11.89
N LYS A 276 6.94 -0.26 11.74
CA LYS A 276 6.50 1.06 12.26
C LYS A 276 6.57 1.14 13.79
N ARG A 277 6.77 2.37 14.29
CA ARG A 277 7.00 2.67 15.71
C ARG A 277 5.95 2.07 16.66
N PHE A 278 4.67 2.10 16.27
CA PHE A 278 3.59 1.57 17.10
C PHE A 278 3.77 0.09 17.47
N ILE A 279 4.38 -0.71 16.58
CA ILE A 279 4.71 -2.12 16.86
C ILE A 279 5.70 -2.18 18.01
N GLY A 280 6.80 -1.43 17.92
CA GLY A 280 7.81 -1.37 18.97
C GLY A 280 7.24 -0.90 20.31
N THR A 281 6.37 0.10 20.29
CA THR A 281 5.67 0.59 21.50
C THR A 281 4.81 -0.49 22.17
N ILE A 282 4.09 -1.31 21.40
CA ILE A 282 3.22 -2.37 21.95
C ILE A 282 4.05 -3.58 22.41
N THR A 283 5.05 -3.98 21.63
CA THR A 283 5.80 -5.22 21.88
C THR A 283 7.04 -5.02 22.77
N GLY A 284 7.40 -3.79 23.11
CA GLY A 284 8.64 -3.46 23.81
C GLY A 284 9.91 -3.68 22.96
N VAL A 285 9.80 -3.60 21.63
CA VAL A 285 10.93 -3.82 20.70
C VAL A 285 11.33 -2.50 20.04
N ASP A 286 12.36 -1.87 20.61
CA ASP A 286 12.82 -0.54 20.18
C ASP A 286 13.48 -0.55 18.80
N GLN A 287 14.30 -1.54 18.51
CA GLN A 287 15.02 -1.63 17.25
C GLN A 287 14.08 -2.02 16.10
N ALA A 288 13.99 -1.17 15.07
CA ALA A 288 13.01 -1.31 14.00
C ALA A 288 13.17 -2.61 13.20
N ASP A 289 14.41 -3.03 12.98
CA ASP A 289 14.80 -4.27 12.29
C ASP A 289 14.45 -5.55 13.06
N GLN A 290 14.21 -5.45 14.37
CA GLN A 290 13.76 -6.58 15.19
C GLN A 290 12.23 -6.71 15.28
N ARG A 291 11.48 -5.80 14.65
CA ARG A 291 10.00 -5.77 14.70
C ARG A 291 9.32 -6.73 13.73
N LEU A 292 10.03 -7.71 13.18
CA LEU A 292 9.47 -8.67 12.23
C LEU A 292 8.24 -9.41 12.77
N PRO A 293 8.22 -10.00 13.99
CA PRO A 293 7.06 -10.74 14.48
C PRO A 293 5.78 -9.89 14.53
N GLY A 294 5.87 -8.68 15.06
CA GLY A 294 4.74 -7.75 15.08
C GLY A 294 4.34 -7.25 13.68
N SER A 295 5.31 -7.12 12.77
CA SER A 295 5.03 -6.75 11.37
C SER A 295 4.26 -7.84 10.64
N LEU A 296 4.61 -9.11 10.85
CA LEU A 296 3.89 -10.25 10.29
C LEU A 296 2.47 -10.33 10.85
N ALA A 297 2.29 -10.13 12.15
CA ALA A 297 0.96 -10.11 12.77
C ALA A 297 0.04 -9.06 12.13
N VAL A 298 0.55 -7.84 11.90
CA VAL A 298 -0.21 -6.76 11.26
C VAL A 298 -0.46 -7.06 9.77
N ALA A 299 0.52 -7.63 9.06
CA ALA A 299 0.35 -8.02 7.66
C ALA A 299 -0.75 -9.08 7.50
N LEU A 300 -0.73 -10.14 8.33
CA LEU A 300 -1.76 -11.19 8.31
C LEU A 300 -3.15 -10.68 8.73
N HIS A 301 -3.20 -9.72 9.66
CA HIS A 301 -4.45 -9.01 9.98
C HIS A 301 -5.00 -8.27 8.76
N GLY A 302 -4.14 -7.57 8.01
CA GLY A 302 -4.50 -6.95 6.73
C GLY A 302 -5.00 -7.96 5.70
N VAL A 303 -4.32 -9.10 5.56
CA VAL A 303 -4.76 -10.21 4.69
C VAL A 303 -6.15 -10.66 5.07
N ALA A 304 -6.43 -10.91 6.35
CA ALA A 304 -7.74 -11.36 6.84
C ALA A 304 -8.87 -10.35 6.57
N LEU A 305 -8.53 -9.06 6.41
CA LEU A 305 -9.46 -7.99 6.05
C LEU A 305 -9.49 -7.68 4.54
N GLY A 306 -8.84 -8.50 3.72
CA GLY A 306 -8.90 -8.42 2.26
C GLY A 306 -7.97 -7.39 1.62
N VAL A 307 -6.95 -6.91 2.32
CA VAL A 307 -5.94 -6.00 1.73
C VAL A 307 -5.20 -6.68 0.57
N GLN A 308 -5.09 -5.97 -0.56
CA GLN A 308 -4.51 -6.50 -1.79
C GLN A 308 -3.00 -6.35 -1.86
N VAL A 309 -2.41 -5.27 -1.31
CA VAL A 309 -0.96 -5.03 -1.37
C VAL A 309 -0.39 -4.79 0.03
N LEU A 310 0.67 -5.52 0.38
CA LEU A 310 1.38 -5.41 1.66
C LEU A 310 2.77 -4.83 1.40
N ARG A 311 3.02 -3.61 1.88
CA ARG A 311 4.32 -2.93 1.72
C ARG A 311 5.23 -3.24 2.90
N VAL A 312 6.32 -3.97 2.65
CA VAL A 312 7.14 -4.60 3.69
C VAL A 312 8.65 -4.50 3.46
N HIS A 313 9.40 -4.50 4.56
CA HIS A 313 10.87 -4.62 4.51
C HIS A 313 11.32 -6.08 4.33
N ASP A 314 10.56 -7.03 4.90
CA ASP A 314 10.91 -8.45 5.00
C ASP A 314 10.06 -9.28 4.03
N ALA A 315 10.34 -9.18 2.73
CA ALA A 315 9.50 -9.73 1.66
C ALA A 315 9.33 -11.26 1.77
N ARG A 316 10.42 -12.00 1.95
CA ARG A 316 10.42 -13.45 2.08
C ARG A 316 9.57 -13.95 3.24
N GLN A 317 9.81 -13.45 4.44
CA GLN A 317 9.09 -13.88 5.64
C GLN A 317 7.61 -13.48 5.56
N THR A 318 7.30 -12.36 4.92
CA THR A 318 5.91 -11.95 4.66
C THR A 318 5.24 -12.90 3.67
N ARG A 319 5.91 -13.28 2.57
CA ARG A 319 5.43 -14.29 1.61
C ARG A 319 5.15 -15.61 2.31
N GLU A 320 6.11 -16.13 3.06
CA GLU A 320 5.97 -17.40 3.80
C GLU A 320 4.76 -17.34 4.76
N ALA A 321 4.56 -16.23 5.46
CA ALA A 321 3.40 -16.05 6.35
C ALA A 321 2.07 -16.01 5.58
N ILE A 322 2.01 -15.28 4.45
CA ILE A 322 0.81 -15.21 3.60
C ILE A 322 0.47 -16.59 3.06
N ASP A 323 1.46 -17.31 2.54
CA ASP A 323 1.25 -18.62 1.94
C ASP A 323 0.68 -19.60 2.98
N MET A 324 1.21 -19.58 4.20
CA MET A 324 0.65 -20.36 5.30
C MET A 324 -0.78 -19.95 5.67
N ALA A 325 -1.08 -18.65 5.70
CA ALA A 325 -2.44 -18.16 5.96
C ALA A 325 -3.42 -18.58 4.86
N LEU A 326 -3.02 -18.52 3.58
CA LEU A 326 -3.82 -18.98 2.45
C LEU A 326 -4.02 -20.51 2.46
N ALA A 327 -3.00 -21.26 2.87
CA ALA A 327 -3.08 -22.72 3.02
C ALA A 327 -4.13 -23.13 4.06
N LEU A 328 -4.11 -22.48 5.23
CA LEU A 328 -5.11 -22.66 6.29
C LEU A 328 -6.52 -22.32 5.80
N ASN A 329 -6.61 -21.45 4.79
CA ASN A 329 -7.84 -20.99 4.17
C ASN A 329 -8.34 -21.87 3.02
N GLY A 330 -7.69 -23.01 2.76
CA GLY A 330 -8.13 -23.99 1.77
C GLY A 330 -7.71 -23.69 0.32
N VAL A 331 -6.72 -22.82 0.10
CA VAL A 331 -6.11 -22.64 -1.23
C VAL A 331 -5.14 -23.77 -1.52
N SER A 332 -5.33 -24.45 -2.64
CA SER A 332 -4.37 -25.43 -3.15
C SER A 332 -3.05 -24.75 -3.50
N HIS A 333 -1.93 -25.22 -2.96
CA HIS A 333 -0.58 -24.75 -3.30
C HIS A 333 -0.16 -25.29 -4.68
N GLU A 334 -0.52 -24.59 -5.74
CA GLU A 334 0.20 -24.70 -7.01
C GLU A 334 1.05 -23.43 -7.15
N ARG A 335 2.37 -23.60 -7.08
CA ARG A 335 3.38 -22.54 -7.23
C ARG A 335 3.58 -22.19 -8.70
#